data_AF-A0A947MKX4-F1
#
_entry.id   AF-A0A947MKX4-F1
#
_cell.length_a   1.000
_cell.length_b   1.000
_cell.length_c   1.000
_cell.angle_alpha   90.00
_cell.angle_beta   90.00
_cell.angle_gamma   90.00
#
_symmetry.space_group_name_H-M   'P 1'
#
loop_
_entity.id
_entity.type
_entity.pdbx_description
1 polymer ?
#
loop_
_entity_poly.entity_id
_entity_poly.type
_entity_poly.pdbx_seq_one_letter_code
_entity_poly.pdbx_strand_id
1 'polypeptide(L)'
;MGNIFRKELIQASNDGVLDKREWQALKKTAETVKAEQSNSDDAQLASQVVPFLDSFQSQTRIGYTLNGPEKTKLQFTFAPHYSESELVPGRTPREQVNYIAQRDNLPETNDESNRCGAASMLNAFLLLGGSFSEAASRLGLPSDQREMTFGNVHRAQEALYDFASGGSNQGLSVELLKTHLNGQLQSVELQGDIVKAAQKMGLKATALHGKTSDTFDQREEAVKNLFYRNPSAVLLVGVHLNQQSGALSSPAQNQPENHFVTVFRDQGTFFLADTGASDNGKGNAVRELSADQIKAFVYQSSGSVLGISRW
;
A
#
# COMPACT_ATOMS: atom_id res chain seq x y z
N MET A 1 41.45 -1.92 13.23
CA MET A 1 40.27 -1.31 12.58
C MET A 1 39.16 -1.35 13.62
N GLY A 2 38.58 -0.20 13.98
CA GLY A 2 37.63 -0.07 15.09
C GLY A 2 36.24 -0.64 14.77
N ASN A 3 35.32 -0.54 15.75
CA ASN A 3 33.92 -0.99 15.73
C ASN A 3 33.09 -0.36 14.58
N ILE A 4 33.39 -0.71 13.33
CA ILE A 4 32.84 -0.10 12.12
C ILE A 4 31.41 -0.57 11.88
N PHE A 5 31.11 -1.86 12.11
CA PHE A 5 29.76 -2.39 11.98
C PHE A 5 28.84 -1.74 13.02
N ARG A 6 29.28 -1.65 14.28
CA ARG A 6 28.54 -0.92 15.33
C ARG A 6 28.29 0.54 14.95
N LYS A 7 29.28 1.24 14.39
CA LYS A 7 29.13 2.65 13.98
C LYS A 7 28.10 2.82 12.87
N GLU A 8 28.13 1.98 11.85
CA GLU A 8 27.15 2.01 10.75
C GLU A 8 25.72 1.72 11.26
N LEU A 9 25.59 0.78 12.19
CA LEU A 9 24.29 0.46 12.79
C LEU A 9 23.74 1.61 13.68
N ILE A 10 24.62 2.31 14.41
CA ILE A 10 24.24 3.54 15.14
C ILE A 10 23.86 4.64 14.15
N GLN A 11 24.59 4.77 13.03
CA GLN A 11 24.30 5.75 12.00
C GLN A 11 22.90 5.53 11.40
N ALA A 12 22.55 4.30 11.02
CA ALA A 12 21.19 3.97 10.55
C ALA A 12 20.10 4.33 11.57
N SER A 13 20.37 4.16 12.87
CA SER A 13 19.44 4.60 13.92
C SER A 13 19.34 6.13 14.03
N ASN A 14 20.41 6.87 13.75
CA ASN A 14 20.39 8.33 13.74
C ASN A 14 19.66 8.87 12.49
N ASP A 15 19.84 8.20 11.35
CA ASP A 15 19.17 8.51 10.09
C ASP A 15 17.68 8.14 10.14
N GLY A 16 17.30 7.27 11.09
CA GLY A 16 15.92 6.83 11.31
C GLY A 16 15.43 5.81 10.27
N VAL A 17 16.27 5.45 9.31
CA VAL A 17 15.99 4.47 8.26
C VAL A 17 17.22 3.59 8.02
N LEU A 18 16.96 2.34 7.67
CA LEU A 18 17.90 1.39 7.11
C LEU A 18 17.28 0.87 5.80
N ASP A 19 17.53 1.59 4.72
CA ASP A 19 16.97 1.29 3.39
C ASP A 19 17.75 0.17 2.68
N LYS A 20 17.37 -0.19 1.46
CA LYS A 20 18.04 -1.24 0.68
C LYS A 20 19.54 -0.98 0.48
N ARG A 21 19.94 0.26 0.17
CA ARG A 21 21.35 0.60 -0.10
C ARG A 21 22.16 0.52 1.19
N GLU A 22 21.65 1.12 2.26
CA GLU A 22 22.28 1.09 3.58
C GLU A 22 22.35 -0.33 4.12
N TRP A 23 21.30 -1.13 3.91
CA TRP A 23 21.27 -2.53 4.29
C TRP A 23 22.31 -3.38 3.54
N GLN A 24 22.46 -3.17 2.23
CA GLN A 24 23.49 -3.84 1.44
C GLN A 24 24.91 -3.46 1.89
N ALA A 25 25.13 -2.17 2.18
CA ALA A 25 26.40 -1.69 2.72
C ALA A 25 26.71 -2.33 4.08
N LEU A 26 25.73 -2.31 5.00
CA LEU A 26 25.86 -2.88 6.35
C LEU A 26 26.16 -4.40 6.31
N LYS A 27 25.51 -5.14 5.40
CA LYS A 27 25.82 -6.57 5.18
C LYS A 27 27.24 -6.79 4.68
N LYS A 28 27.71 -5.98 3.73
CA LYS A 28 29.08 -6.06 3.23
C LYS A 28 30.11 -5.75 4.33
N THR A 29 29.83 -4.76 5.18
CA THR A 29 30.64 -4.46 6.36
C THR A 29 30.64 -5.65 7.34
N ALA A 30 29.48 -6.27 7.58
CA ALA A 30 29.37 -7.46 8.42
C ALA A 30 30.24 -8.62 7.90
N GLU A 31 30.20 -8.90 6.59
CA GLU A 31 31.01 -9.93 5.95
C GLU A 31 32.51 -9.64 6.10
N THR A 32 32.91 -8.39 5.86
CA THR A 32 34.31 -7.94 5.97
C THR A 32 34.83 -8.10 7.40
N VAL A 33 34.09 -7.60 8.39
CA VAL A 33 34.49 -7.68 9.80
C VAL A 33 34.55 -9.13 10.30
N LYS A 34 33.62 -10.00 9.87
CA LYS A 34 33.66 -11.44 10.19
C LYS A 34 34.86 -12.14 9.57
N ALA A 35 35.25 -11.76 8.35
CA ALA A 35 36.39 -12.35 7.65
C ALA A 35 37.74 -11.89 8.23
N GLU A 36 37.88 -10.60 8.52
CA GLU A 36 39.15 -9.99 8.95
C GLU A 36 39.36 -10.06 10.47
N GLN A 37 38.29 -10.12 11.26
CA GLN A 37 38.31 -9.99 12.71
C GLN A 37 37.31 -10.94 13.39
N SER A 38 37.32 -12.21 13.02
CA SER A 38 36.32 -13.22 13.43
C SER A 38 36.05 -13.30 14.94
N ASN A 39 37.03 -12.97 15.78
CA ASN A 39 36.93 -13.01 17.25
C ASN A 39 36.66 -11.64 17.90
N SER A 40 36.38 -10.59 17.11
CA SER A 40 36.08 -9.25 17.64
C SER A 40 34.63 -9.12 18.11
N ASP A 41 34.38 -8.22 19.06
CA ASP A 41 33.03 -7.85 19.50
C ASP A 41 32.16 -7.37 18.32
N ASP A 42 32.77 -6.72 17.33
CA ASP A 42 32.10 -6.21 16.13
C ASP A 42 31.66 -7.35 15.19
N ALA A 43 32.48 -8.41 15.05
CA ALA A 43 32.13 -9.63 14.31
C ALA A 43 31.03 -10.44 15.02
N GLN A 44 31.05 -10.50 16.35
CA GLN A 44 29.99 -11.13 17.14
C GLN A 44 28.67 -10.37 17.00
N LEU A 45 28.71 -9.04 17.11
CA LEU A 45 27.54 -8.19 16.91
C LEU A 45 26.95 -8.37 15.50
N ALA A 46 27.80 -8.36 14.47
CA ALA A 46 27.40 -8.61 13.10
C ALA A 46 26.78 -10.01 12.89
N SER A 47 27.20 -11.00 13.68
CA SER A 47 26.64 -12.36 13.64
C SER A 47 25.27 -12.48 14.32
N GLN A 48 24.93 -11.54 15.20
CA GLN A 48 23.64 -11.49 15.87
C GLN A 48 22.64 -10.58 15.14
N VAL A 49 23.07 -9.39 14.74
CA VAL A 49 22.19 -8.36 14.16
C VAL A 49 21.73 -8.74 12.75
N VAL A 50 22.61 -9.25 11.89
CA VAL A 50 22.24 -9.54 10.51
C VAL A 50 21.12 -10.59 10.41
N PRO A 51 21.23 -11.78 11.06
CA PRO A 51 20.14 -12.76 11.04
C PRO A 51 18.86 -12.25 11.71
N PHE A 52 19.00 -11.44 12.77
CA PHE A 52 17.86 -10.78 13.41
C PHE A 52 17.12 -9.91 12.39
N LEU A 53 17.80 -8.96 11.72
CA LEU A 53 17.17 -8.09 10.73
C LEU A 53 16.59 -8.89 9.56
N ASP A 54 17.28 -9.93 9.09
CA ASP A 54 16.75 -10.82 8.04
C ASP A 54 15.43 -11.50 8.43
N SER A 55 15.26 -11.86 9.71
CA SER A 55 13.99 -12.41 10.19
C SER A 55 12.84 -11.39 10.28
N PHE A 56 13.16 -10.11 10.18
CA PHE A 56 12.22 -8.99 10.30
C PHE A 56 12.06 -8.18 9.01
N GLN A 57 12.43 -8.72 7.84
CA GLN A 57 12.28 -8.01 6.56
C GLN A 57 10.83 -7.69 6.16
N SER A 58 9.83 -8.26 6.83
CA SER A 58 8.40 -7.91 6.67
C SER A 58 7.96 -6.83 7.66
N GLN A 59 8.76 -6.53 8.69
CA GLN A 59 8.50 -5.47 9.64
C GLN A 59 9.16 -4.18 9.17
N THR A 60 8.61 -3.08 9.67
CA THR A 60 9.03 -1.73 9.31
C THR A 60 9.71 -1.04 10.48
N ARG A 61 9.19 -1.10 11.70
CA ARG A 61 9.88 -0.49 12.85
C ARG A 61 10.69 -1.52 13.61
N ILE A 62 12.00 -1.40 13.55
CA ILE A 62 12.90 -2.28 14.27
C ILE A 62 13.40 -1.59 15.54
N GLY A 63 13.19 -2.25 16.67
CA GLY A 63 13.87 -1.93 17.92
C GLY A 63 14.95 -2.96 18.21
N TYR A 64 16.21 -2.54 18.30
CA TYR A 64 17.32 -3.41 18.70
C TYR A 64 18.06 -2.79 19.89
N THR A 65 18.38 -3.58 20.91
CA THR A 65 19.21 -3.10 22.04
C THR A 65 20.62 -3.62 21.88
N LEU A 66 21.56 -2.71 21.62
CA LEU A 66 22.98 -3.02 21.67
C LEU A 66 23.40 -3.26 23.12
N ASN A 67 23.90 -4.46 23.39
CA ASN A 67 24.55 -4.76 24.67
C ASN A 67 26.01 -4.28 24.62
N GLY A 68 26.45 -3.65 25.70
CA GLY A 68 27.77 -3.04 25.86
C GLY A 68 27.90 -2.41 27.26
N PRO A 69 28.97 -1.63 27.53
CA PRO A 69 29.14 -0.91 28.80
C PRO A 69 27.96 0.02 29.11
N GLU A 70 27.36 0.58 28.06
CA GLU A 70 26.08 1.28 28.10
C GLU A 70 25.12 0.60 27.12
N LYS A 71 23.85 0.46 27.54
CA LYS A 71 22.79 -0.08 26.68
C LYS A 71 22.34 1.01 25.71
N THR A 72 22.60 0.82 24.42
CA THR A 72 22.11 1.72 23.37
C THR A 72 20.87 1.10 22.72
N LYS A 73 19.73 1.79 22.77
CA LYS A 73 18.55 1.42 22.00
C LYS A 73 18.66 2.00 20.60
N LEU A 74 18.53 1.15 19.60
CA LEU A 74 18.46 1.50 18.20
C LEU A 74 17.00 1.41 17.76
N GLN A 75 16.55 2.43 17.05
CA GLN A 75 15.22 2.50 16.45
C GLN A 75 15.37 3.08 15.05
N PHE A 76 14.89 2.35 14.06
CA PHE A 76 14.87 2.80 12.67
C PHE A 76 13.77 2.08 11.89
N THR A 77 13.37 2.69 10.77
CA THR A 77 12.55 2.02 9.78
C THR A 77 13.41 1.10 8.91
N PHE A 78 13.03 -0.16 8.76
CA PHE A 78 13.74 -1.14 7.95
C PHE A 78 13.02 -1.37 6.62
N ALA A 79 13.66 -0.94 5.53
CA ALA A 79 13.13 -1.03 4.17
C ALA A 79 14.16 -1.74 3.26
N PRO A 80 14.45 -3.04 3.46
CA PRO A 80 15.56 -3.72 2.81
C PRO A 80 15.38 -3.95 1.29
N HIS A 81 14.22 -3.61 0.73
CA HIS A 81 13.81 -3.94 -0.64
C HIS A 81 13.77 -2.74 -1.60
N TYR A 82 13.79 -1.51 -1.07
CA TYR A 82 13.82 -0.30 -1.88
C TYR A 82 14.53 0.84 -1.15
N SER A 83 14.89 1.88 -1.91
CA SER A 83 15.23 3.21 -1.39
C SER A 83 14.25 4.21 -2.00
N GLU A 84 13.91 5.28 -1.28
CA GLU A 84 12.94 6.28 -1.75
C GLU A 84 13.36 6.98 -3.07
N SER A 85 14.67 7.00 -3.35
CA SER A 85 15.23 7.54 -4.60
C SER A 85 15.27 6.55 -5.77
N GLU A 86 14.94 5.27 -5.55
CA GLU A 86 14.92 4.28 -6.62
C GLU A 86 13.65 4.40 -7.46
N LEU A 87 13.80 4.18 -8.78
CA LEU A 87 12.68 3.98 -9.68
C LEU A 87 11.87 2.74 -9.27
N VAL A 88 10.54 2.87 -9.31
CA VAL A 88 9.65 1.72 -9.17
C VAL A 88 9.89 0.76 -10.34
N PRO A 89 10.23 -0.51 -10.10
CA PRO A 89 10.51 -1.47 -11.17
C PRO A 89 9.26 -1.78 -12.00
N GLY A 90 9.48 -2.19 -13.25
CA GLY A 90 8.41 -2.63 -14.17
C GLY A 90 8.25 -1.73 -15.40
N ARG A 91 7.74 -2.32 -16.48
CA ARG A 91 7.47 -1.64 -17.76
C ARG A 91 5.98 -1.43 -18.00
N THR A 92 5.15 -2.25 -17.38
CA THR A 92 3.68 -2.16 -17.45
C THR A 92 3.10 -1.63 -16.14
N PRO A 93 1.90 -1.03 -16.16
CA PRO A 93 1.23 -0.59 -14.93
C PRO A 93 1.04 -1.72 -13.92
N ARG A 94 0.74 -2.94 -14.39
CA ARG A 94 0.61 -4.13 -13.54
C ARG A 94 1.92 -4.45 -12.81
N GLU A 95 3.03 -4.46 -13.55
CA GLU A 95 4.35 -4.72 -12.96
C GLU A 95 4.73 -3.64 -11.94
N GLN A 96 4.45 -2.36 -12.24
CA GLN A 96 4.75 -1.25 -11.35
C GLN A 96 3.91 -1.28 -10.07
N VAL A 97 2.60 -1.51 -10.19
CA VAL A 97 1.68 -1.63 -9.03
C VAL A 97 2.10 -2.76 -8.10
N ASN A 98 2.74 -3.81 -8.60
CA ASN A 98 3.24 -4.91 -7.78
C ASN A 98 4.32 -4.49 -6.76
N TYR A 99 4.97 -3.34 -6.97
CA TYR A 99 5.97 -2.77 -6.06
C TYR A 99 5.44 -1.60 -5.23
N ILE A 100 4.24 -1.07 -5.49
CA ILE A 100 3.72 0.08 -4.76
C ILE A 100 3.25 -0.35 -3.37
N ALA A 101 3.89 0.20 -2.34
CA ALA A 101 3.46 0.11 -0.95
C ALA A 101 2.92 1.46 -0.46
N GLN A 102 2.15 1.45 0.62
CA GLN A 102 1.73 2.66 1.33
C GLN A 102 2.73 3.07 2.42
N ARG A 103 3.65 2.17 2.76
CA ARG A 103 4.65 2.34 3.79
C ARG A 103 5.88 3.00 3.21
N ASP A 104 6.33 4.05 3.88
CA ASP A 104 7.47 4.85 3.43
C ASP A 104 8.37 5.30 4.58
N ASN A 105 9.51 5.88 4.20
CA ASN A 105 10.53 6.38 5.11
C ASN A 105 10.66 7.90 5.07
N LEU A 106 9.68 8.59 4.49
CA LEU A 106 9.71 10.04 4.31
C LEU A 106 9.24 10.73 5.59
N PRO A 107 10.07 11.61 6.19
CA PRO A 107 9.72 12.28 7.43
C PRO A 107 8.52 13.24 7.30
N GLU A 108 8.19 13.65 6.08
CA GLU A 108 7.11 14.59 5.79
C GLU A 108 5.72 13.97 5.61
N THR A 109 5.58 12.65 5.65
CA THR A 109 4.31 11.97 5.32
C THR A 109 3.56 11.53 6.59
N ASN A 110 2.22 11.47 6.52
CA ASN A 110 1.36 11.11 7.65
C ASN A 110 1.39 9.60 7.96
N ASP A 111 0.65 9.16 8.99
CA ASP A 111 0.58 7.75 9.37
C ASP A 111 0.13 6.86 8.19
N GLU A 112 0.98 5.90 7.82
CA GLU A 112 0.80 4.94 6.73
C GLU A 112 -0.55 4.20 6.78
N SER A 113 -1.11 4.02 7.98
CA SER A 113 -2.36 3.30 8.19
C SER A 113 -3.59 3.97 7.56
N ASN A 114 -3.51 5.27 7.26
CA ASN A 114 -4.64 6.04 6.73
C ASN A 114 -4.65 6.21 5.20
N ARG A 115 -3.55 5.86 4.51
CA ARG A 115 -3.38 6.16 3.07
C ARG A 115 -3.84 5.07 2.11
N CYS A 116 -4.34 3.93 2.60
CA CYS A 116 -4.73 2.79 1.76
C CYS A 116 -5.72 3.15 0.64
N GLY A 117 -6.68 4.02 0.91
CA GLY A 117 -7.63 4.52 -0.08
C GLY A 117 -6.96 5.35 -1.18
N ALA A 118 -6.01 6.22 -0.82
CA ALA A 118 -5.25 7.05 -1.77
C ALA A 118 -4.29 6.18 -2.59
N ALA A 119 -3.59 5.24 -1.95
CA ALA A 119 -2.70 4.29 -2.60
C ALA A 119 -3.45 3.39 -3.59
N SER A 120 -4.60 2.85 -3.19
CA SER A 120 -5.45 2.06 -4.08
C SER A 120 -6.04 2.91 -5.23
N MET A 121 -6.37 4.17 -5.00
CA MET A 121 -6.83 5.07 -6.08
C MET A 121 -5.71 5.40 -7.07
N LEU A 122 -4.46 5.57 -6.61
CA LEU A 122 -3.31 5.75 -7.47
C LEU A 122 -3.05 4.49 -8.31
N ASN A 123 -3.10 3.29 -7.70
CA ASN A 123 -3.03 2.03 -8.42
C ASN A 123 -4.12 1.93 -9.49
N ALA A 124 -5.36 2.28 -9.14
CA ALA A 124 -6.48 2.30 -10.08
C ALA A 124 -6.20 3.22 -11.29
N PHE A 125 -5.67 4.42 -11.05
CA PHE A 125 -5.32 5.36 -12.11
C PHE A 125 -4.27 4.81 -13.08
N LEU A 126 -3.20 4.17 -12.55
CA LEU A 126 -2.13 3.56 -13.34
C LEU A 126 -2.67 2.37 -14.15
N LEU A 127 -3.44 1.48 -13.52
CA LEU A 127 -4.04 0.31 -14.18
C LEU A 127 -5.04 0.71 -15.28
N LEU A 128 -5.68 1.88 -15.14
CA LEU A 128 -6.53 2.50 -16.16
C LEU A 128 -5.74 3.24 -17.25
N GLY A 129 -4.46 2.95 -17.41
CA GLY A 129 -3.59 3.49 -18.47
C GLY A 129 -3.03 4.89 -18.19
N GLY A 130 -3.14 5.38 -16.96
CA GLY A 130 -2.56 6.66 -16.56
C GLY A 130 -1.05 6.57 -16.39
N SER A 131 -0.35 7.67 -16.66
CA SER A 131 1.08 7.78 -16.33
C SER A 131 1.29 8.40 -14.96
N PHE A 132 2.32 7.97 -14.23
CA PHE A 132 2.64 8.59 -12.94
C PHE A 132 2.90 10.10 -13.07
N SER A 133 3.56 10.56 -14.13
CA SER A 133 3.75 11.99 -14.38
C SER A 133 2.44 12.77 -14.50
N GLU A 134 1.39 12.17 -15.09
CA GLU A 134 0.06 12.77 -15.17
C GLU A 134 -0.58 12.84 -13.77
N ALA A 135 -0.53 11.75 -13.00
CA ALA A 135 -1.00 11.71 -11.62
C ALA A 135 -0.32 12.77 -10.76
N ALA A 136 1.01 12.81 -10.74
CA ALA A 136 1.82 13.77 -10.02
C ALA A 136 1.45 15.21 -10.40
N SER A 137 1.28 15.50 -11.71
CA SER A 137 0.83 16.82 -12.17
C SER A 137 -0.57 17.18 -11.69
N ARG A 138 -1.53 16.24 -11.68
CA ARG A 138 -2.89 16.47 -11.17
C ARG A 138 -2.90 16.77 -9.68
N LEU A 139 -1.98 16.15 -8.94
CA LEU A 139 -1.79 16.31 -7.51
C LEU A 139 -0.98 17.56 -7.13
N GLY A 140 -0.46 18.29 -8.12
CA GLY A 140 0.30 19.52 -7.88
C GLY A 140 1.74 19.27 -7.46
N LEU A 141 2.27 18.07 -7.68
CA LEU A 141 3.68 17.79 -7.41
C LEU A 141 4.60 18.57 -8.38
N PRO A 142 5.72 19.10 -7.88
CA PRO A 142 6.74 19.76 -8.70
C PRO A 142 7.27 18.90 -9.84
N SER A 143 7.83 19.51 -10.88
CA SER A 143 8.28 18.80 -12.09
C SER A 143 9.37 17.76 -11.85
N ASP A 144 10.26 18.02 -10.89
CA ASP A 144 11.30 17.11 -10.42
C ASP A 144 10.76 15.91 -9.61
N GLN A 145 9.48 15.94 -9.21
CA GLN A 145 8.79 14.85 -8.53
C GLN A 145 7.84 14.05 -9.44
N ARG A 146 7.99 14.17 -10.78
CA ARG A 146 7.13 13.50 -11.77
C ARG A 146 7.69 12.18 -12.30
N GLU A 147 8.90 11.83 -11.86
CA GLU A 147 9.47 10.51 -12.10
C GLU A 147 8.92 9.51 -11.07
N MET A 148 8.61 8.29 -11.50
CA MET A 148 8.00 7.26 -10.66
C MET A 148 9.06 6.57 -9.78
N THR A 149 9.59 7.30 -8.81
CA THR A 149 10.38 6.74 -7.71
C THR A 149 9.47 6.31 -6.57
N PHE A 150 9.96 5.44 -5.67
CA PHE A 150 9.21 5.08 -4.46
C PHE A 150 8.79 6.32 -3.66
N GLY A 151 9.73 7.26 -3.45
CA GLY A 151 9.45 8.48 -2.68
C GLY A 151 8.44 9.39 -3.35
N ASN A 152 8.46 9.50 -4.69
CA ASN A 152 7.46 10.30 -5.38
C ASN A 152 6.10 9.62 -5.38
N VAL A 153 6.04 8.29 -5.46
CA VAL A 153 4.79 7.54 -5.29
C VAL A 153 4.19 7.82 -3.90
N HIS A 154 5.00 7.75 -2.84
CA HIS A 154 4.53 8.05 -1.48
C HIS A 154 4.06 9.50 -1.34
N ARG A 155 4.78 10.48 -1.89
CA ARG A 155 4.33 11.88 -1.96
C ARG A 155 3.04 12.07 -2.74
N ALA A 156 2.82 11.30 -3.81
CA ALA A 156 1.58 11.33 -4.55
C ALA A 156 0.42 10.72 -3.75
N GLN A 157 0.66 9.62 -3.02
CA GLN A 157 -0.33 9.06 -2.11
C GLN A 157 -0.71 10.05 -1.01
N GLU A 158 0.28 10.71 -0.39
CA GLU A 158 0.08 11.75 0.62
C GLU A 158 -0.69 12.94 0.05
N ALA A 159 -0.27 13.49 -1.09
CA ALA A 159 -0.95 14.63 -1.71
C ALA A 159 -2.41 14.30 -2.11
N LEU A 160 -2.68 13.06 -2.54
CA LEU A 160 -4.03 12.61 -2.84
C LEU A 160 -4.85 12.42 -1.56
N TYR A 161 -4.24 11.86 -0.51
CA TYR A 161 -4.83 11.70 0.80
C TYR A 161 -5.23 13.05 1.39
N ASP A 162 -4.30 13.98 1.53
CA ASP A 162 -4.52 15.32 2.08
C ASP A 162 -5.59 16.09 1.32
N PHE A 163 -5.57 16.01 -0.01
CA PHE A 163 -6.60 16.62 -0.85
C PHE A 163 -7.98 16.06 -0.55
N ALA A 164 -8.11 14.74 -0.42
CA ALA A 164 -9.39 14.07 -0.29
C ALA A 164 -9.94 14.15 1.15
N SER A 165 -9.09 13.90 2.14
CA SER A 165 -9.42 13.87 3.58
C SER A 165 -9.62 15.27 4.16
N GLY A 166 -9.07 16.31 3.51
CA GLY A 166 -9.03 17.66 4.05
C GLY A 166 -8.13 17.80 5.28
N GLY A 167 -7.11 16.95 5.41
CA GLY A 167 -6.22 16.90 6.57
C GLY A 167 -6.81 16.21 7.79
N SER A 168 -7.81 15.35 7.61
CA SER A 168 -8.25 14.45 8.69
C SER A 168 -7.16 13.42 8.96
N ASN A 169 -7.02 12.95 10.21
CA ASN A 169 -6.11 11.86 10.58
C ASN A 169 -6.81 10.48 10.50
N GLN A 170 -7.77 10.34 9.60
CA GLN A 170 -8.56 9.11 9.40
C GLN A 170 -8.38 8.60 7.97
N GLY A 171 -8.59 7.31 7.75
CA GLY A 171 -8.63 6.73 6.41
C GLY A 171 -9.72 7.38 5.53
N LEU A 172 -9.51 7.34 4.21
CA LEU A 172 -10.47 7.92 3.26
C LEU A 172 -11.85 7.26 3.38
N SER A 173 -12.87 8.08 3.60
CA SER A 173 -14.25 7.61 3.76
C SER A 173 -14.95 7.35 2.43
N VAL A 174 -15.95 6.48 2.45
CA VAL A 174 -16.96 6.36 1.39
C VAL A 174 -18.33 6.14 2.03
N GLU A 175 -19.34 6.81 1.48
CA GLU A 175 -20.72 6.64 1.90
C GLU A 175 -21.60 6.33 0.69
N LEU A 176 -22.52 5.39 0.88
CA LEU A 176 -23.53 4.96 -0.10
C LEU A 176 -24.90 5.47 0.37
N LEU A 177 -25.31 6.62 -0.15
CA LEU A 177 -26.62 7.20 0.18
C LEU A 177 -27.71 6.50 -0.64
N LYS A 178 -28.61 5.81 0.06
CA LYS A 178 -29.68 5.00 -0.55
C LYS A 178 -30.99 5.79 -0.52
N THR A 179 -31.59 6.01 -1.68
CA THR A 179 -32.96 6.55 -1.76
C THR A 179 -33.96 5.42 -1.97
N HIS A 180 -35.00 5.39 -1.15
CA HIS A 180 -36.07 4.39 -1.22
C HIS A 180 -37.40 5.06 -1.59
N LEU A 181 -38.19 4.40 -2.44
CA LEU A 181 -39.58 4.74 -2.73
C LEU A 181 -40.43 3.48 -2.61
N ASN A 182 -41.48 3.52 -1.80
CA ASN A 182 -42.37 2.37 -1.55
C ASN A 182 -41.61 1.10 -1.11
N GLY A 183 -40.57 1.25 -0.30
CA GLY A 183 -39.73 0.14 0.17
C GLY A 183 -38.70 -0.39 -0.85
N GLN A 184 -38.72 0.11 -2.09
CA GLN A 184 -37.76 -0.28 -3.14
C GLN A 184 -36.62 0.71 -3.25
N LEU A 185 -35.39 0.20 -3.41
CA LEU A 185 -34.21 0.99 -3.69
C LEU A 185 -34.35 1.65 -5.07
N GLN A 186 -34.31 2.99 -5.12
CA GLN A 186 -34.45 3.78 -6.35
C GLN A 186 -33.09 4.22 -6.90
N SER A 187 -32.24 4.74 -6.03
CA SER A 187 -30.91 5.23 -6.40
C SER A 187 -29.92 5.03 -5.26
N VAL A 188 -28.65 4.92 -5.64
CA VAL A 188 -27.50 4.89 -4.74
C VAL A 188 -26.55 5.97 -5.21
N GLU A 189 -26.33 6.96 -4.36
CA GLU A 189 -25.36 8.03 -4.60
C GLU A 189 -24.08 7.73 -3.82
N LEU A 190 -22.93 8.01 -4.44
CA LEU A 190 -21.63 7.91 -3.80
C LEU A 190 -21.19 9.27 -3.28
N GLN A 191 -20.81 9.31 -2.00
CA GLN A 191 -20.17 10.48 -1.38
C GLN A 191 -18.94 10.04 -0.57
N GLY A 192 -18.19 11.02 -0.06
CA GLY A 192 -17.00 10.78 0.76
C GLY A 192 -15.68 11.04 0.02
N ASP A 193 -14.58 10.76 0.71
CA ASP A 193 -13.24 11.14 0.29
C ASP A 193 -12.74 10.33 -0.90
N ILE A 194 -13.13 9.05 -1.00
CA ILE A 194 -12.82 8.22 -2.17
C ILE A 194 -13.37 8.82 -3.47
N VAL A 195 -14.55 9.43 -3.43
CA VAL A 195 -15.16 10.08 -4.61
C VAL A 195 -14.36 11.33 -4.99
N LYS A 196 -13.97 12.15 -4.01
CA LYS A 196 -13.11 13.32 -4.23
C LYS A 196 -11.76 12.91 -4.82
N ALA A 197 -11.15 11.84 -4.29
CA ALA A 197 -9.90 11.29 -4.80
C ALA A 197 -10.04 10.83 -6.26
N ALA A 198 -11.11 10.09 -6.59
CA ALA A 198 -11.37 9.68 -7.98
C ALA A 198 -11.51 10.90 -8.91
N GLN A 199 -12.28 11.93 -8.50
CA GLN A 199 -12.46 13.16 -9.28
C GLN A 199 -11.14 13.91 -9.50
N LYS A 200 -10.30 14.04 -8.46
CA LYS A 200 -8.96 14.65 -8.54
C LYS A 200 -8.08 13.96 -9.58
N MET A 201 -8.17 12.63 -9.63
CA MET A 201 -7.46 11.79 -10.59
C MET A 201 -8.11 11.76 -11.99
N GLY A 202 -9.23 12.46 -12.21
CA GLY A 202 -9.94 12.44 -13.48
C GLY A 202 -10.56 11.07 -13.78
N LEU A 203 -11.03 10.38 -12.73
CA LEU A 203 -11.69 9.08 -12.80
C LEU A 203 -13.16 9.20 -12.38
N LYS A 204 -13.95 8.21 -12.78
CA LYS A 204 -15.35 8.04 -12.39
C LYS A 204 -15.47 6.87 -11.43
N ALA A 205 -16.01 7.14 -10.24
CA ALA A 205 -16.43 6.12 -9.28
C ALA A 205 -17.92 5.80 -9.46
N THR A 206 -18.27 4.51 -9.45
CA THR A 206 -19.65 4.02 -9.60
C THR A 206 -19.96 3.03 -8.49
N ALA A 207 -21.07 3.21 -7.76
CA ALA A 207 -21.48 2.26 -6.75
C ALA A 207 -21.89 0.95 -7.42
N LEU A 208 -21.35 -0.17 -6.94
CA LEU A 208 -21.78 -1.50 -7.38
C LEU A 208 -22.58 -2.13 -6.24
N HIS A 209 -23.85 -2.41 -6.52
CA HIS A 209 -24.78 -2.95 -5.55
C HIS A 209 -25.75 -3.93 -6.22
N GLY A 210 -26.40 -4.77 -5.43
CA GLY A 210 -27.48 -5.65 -5.88
C GLY A 210 -28.78 -4.90 -6.15
N LYS A 211 -29.79 -5.63 -6.63
CA LYS A 211 -31.03 -5.06 -7.18
C LYS A 211 -31.97 -4.49 -6.11
N THR A 212 -31.90 -4.99 -4.88
CA THR A 212 -32.81 -4.62 -3.78
C THR A 212 -32.02 -4.31 -2.51
N SER A 213 -32.70 -3.73 -1.52
CA SER A 213 -32.11 -3.50 -0.18
C SER A 213 -31.63 -4.80 0.47
N ASP A 214 -32.42 -5.88 0.36
CA ASP A 214 -32.10 -7.19 0.98
C ASP A 214 -30.98 -7.93 0.24
N THR A 215 -30.77 -7.62 -1.03
CA THR A 215 -29.74 -8.22 -1.88
C THR A 215 -28.62 -7.24 -2.18
N PHE A 216 -28.50 -6.14 -1.42
CA PHE A 216 -27.59 -5.03 -1.72
C PHE A 216 -26.14 -5.49 -1.90
N ASP A 217 -25.73 -6.46 -1.10
CA ASP A 217 -24.37 -7.02 -1.14
C ASP A 217 -24.18 -8.08 -2.24
N GLN A 218 -25.26 -8.54 -2.89
CA GLN A 218 -25.24 -9.49 -4.00
C GLN A 218 -25.09 -8.76 -5.34
N ARG A 219 -23.84 -8.40 -5.68
CA ARG A 219 -23.53 -7.43 -6.76
C ARG A 219 -22.85 -8.01 -8.00
N GLU A 220 -22.85 -9.34 -8.17
CA GLU A 220 -22.20 -10.02 -9.30
C GLU A 220 -22.65 -9.49 -10.67
N GLU A 221 -23.95 -9.27 -10.86
CA GLU A 221 -24.50 -8.74 -12.12
C GLU A 221 -24.03 -7.30 -12.39
N ALA A 222 -23.98 -6.44 -11.36
CA ALA A 222 -23.48 -5.08 -11.48
C ALA A 222 -21.99 -5.05 -11.88
N VAL A 223 -21.19 -5.93 -11.28
CA VAL A 223 -19.77 -6.08 -11.61
C VAL A 223 -19.59 -6.57 -13.05
N LYS A 224 -20.33 -7.60 -13.47
CA LYS A 224 -20.29 -8.09 -14.86
C LYS A 224 -20.67 -6.99 -15.86
N ASN A 225 -21.71 -6.22 -15.56
CA ASN A 225 -22.15 -5.11 -16.40
C ASN A 225 -21.12 -3.98 -16.48
N LEU A 226 -20.40 -3.69 -15.38
CA LEU A 226 -19.29 -2.74 -15.39
C LEU A 226 -18.22 -3.18 -16.39
N PHE A 227 -17.70 -4.41 -16.26
CA PHE A 227 -16.64 -4.91 -17.14
C PHE A 227 -17.10 -5.10 -18.58
N TYR A 228 -18.38 -5.37 -18.81
CA TYR A 228 -18.93 -5.40 -20.16
C TYR A 228 -18.88 -4.02 -20.84
N ARG A 229 -19.23 -2.96 -20.10
CA ARG A 229 -19.22 -1.58 -20.62
C ARG A 229 -17.83 -0.97 -20.65
N ASN A 230 -17.00 -1.32 -19.68
CA ASN A 230 -15.65 -0.80 -19.48
C ASN A 230 -14.69 -1.97 -19.21
N PRO A 231 -14.16 -2.63 -20.26
CA PRO A 231 -13.31 -3.81 -20.09
C PRO A 231 -12.05 -3.59 -19.27
N SER A 232 -11.53 -2.35 -19.26
CA SER A 232 -10.36 -1.95 -18.48
C SER A 232 -10.70 -1.40 -17.09
N ALA A 233 -11.97 -1.36 -16.69
CA ALA A 233 -12.36 -0.88 -15.36
C ALA A 233 -11.62 -1.64 -14.27
N VAL A 234 -11.45 -0.99 -13.13
CA VAL A 234 -10.94 -1.62 -11.92
C VAL A 234 -11.96 -1.47 -10.82
N LEU A 235 -11.82 -2.27 -9.77
CA LEU A 235 -12.67 -2.23 -8.59
C LEU A 235 -11.84 -1.68 -7.44
N LEU A 236 -12.42 -0.75 -6.68
CA LEU A 236 -11.93 -0.41 -5.35
C LEU A 236 -12.78 -1.18 -4.35
N VAL A 237 -12.15 -2.03 -3.54
CA VAL A 237 -12.83 -2.99 -2.66
C VAL A 237 -12.42 -2.72 -1.22
N GLY A 238 -13.41 -2.45 -0.39
CA GLY A 238 -13.28 -2.37 1.06
C GLY A 238 -13.18 -3.76 1.67
N VAL A 239 -12.13 -3.98 2.46
CA VAL A 239 -11.83 -5.25 3.12
C VAL A 239 -11.46 -5.02 4.58
N HIS A 240 -11.41 -6.10 5.35
CA HIS A 240 -10.80 -6.09 6.66
C HIS A 240 -9.36 -6.59 6.55
N LEU A 241 -8.40 -5.77 6.98
CA LEU A 241 -6.99 -6.12 7.16
C LEU A 241 -6.73 -6.40 8.64
N ASN A 242 -6.30 -7.62 8.93
CA ASN A 242 -5.74 -7.94 10.23
C ASN A 242 -4.33 -7.34 10.31
N GLN A 243 -4.17 -6.26 11.08
CA GLN A 243 -2.91 -5.53 11.20
C GLN A 243 -1.76 -6.36 11.79
N GLN A 244 -2.05 -7.44 12.53
CA GLN A 244 -1.03 -8.31 13.12
C GLN A 244 -0.51 -9.34 12.12
N SER A 245 -1.43 -9.98 11.38
CA SER A 245 -1.07 -11.07 10.46
C SER A 245 -0.89 -10.63 9.00
N GLY A 246 -1.36 -9.44 8.63
CA GLY A 246 -1.46 -9.00 7.24
C GLY A 246 -2.57 -9.69 6.44
N ALA A 247 -3.39 -10.53 7.07
CA ALA A 247 -4.41 -11.29 6.36
C ALA A 247 -5.62 -10.41 6.00
N LEU A 248 -6.12 -10.59 4.77
CA LEU A 248 -7.33 -9.93 4.27
C LEU A 248 -8.56 -10.86 4.42
N SER A 249 -9.67 -10.30 4.90
CA SER A 249 -10.98 -10.96 4.95
C SER A 249 -12.10 -10.04 4.46
N SER A 250 -13.27 -10.62 4.15
CA SER A 250 -14.48 -9.82 3.93
C SER A 250 -14.89 -9.16 5.25
N PRO A 251 -15.38 -7.92 5.24
CA PRO A 251 -15.90 -7.28 6.42
C PRO A 251 -17.06 -8.07 7.07
N ALA A 252 -17.13 -7.97 8.40
CA ALA A 252 -18.17 -8.55 9.24
C ALA A 252 -18.43 -7.64 10.46
N GLN A 253 -19.50 -7.87 11.23
CA GLN A 253 -19.84 -7.03 12.40
C GLN A 253 -18.70 -6.87 13.41
N ASN A 254 -17.91 -7.92 13.63
CA ASN A 254 -16.76 -7.92 14.54
C ASN A 254 -15.41 -7.68 13.83
N GLN A 255 -15.43 -7.49 12.51
CA GLN A 255 -14.27 -7.25 11.65
C GLN A 255 -14.68 -6.20 10.60
N PRO A 256 -14.91 -4.95 11.00
CA PRO A 256 -15.38 -3.92 10.08
C PRO A 256 -14.33 -3.62 9.01
N GLU A 257 -14.79 -3.07 7.89
CA GLU A 257 -13.92 -2.53 6.85
C GLU A 257 -12.94 -1.52 7.46
N ASN A 258 -11.65 -1.69 7.17
CA ASN A 258 -10.58 -0.81 7.65
C ASN A 258 -9.48 -0.62 6.60
N HIS A 259 -9.64 -1.16 5.40
CA HIS A 259 -8.62 -1.17 4.36
C HIS A 259 -9.25 -1.20 2.98
N PHE A 260 -8.62 -0.52 2.02
CA PHE A 260 -9.00 -0.58 0.61
C PHE A 260 -7.93 -1.30 -0.20
N VAL A 261 -8.38 -2.15 -1.12
CA VAL A 261 -7.54 -2.81 -2.13
C VAL A 261 -8.06 -2.53 -3.53
N THR A 262 -7.20 -2.69 -4.52
CA THR A 262 -7.60 -2.61 -5.93
C THR A 262 -7.77 -4.00 -6.50
N VAL A 263 -8.91 -4.28 -7.15
CA VAL A 263 -9.12 -5.53 -7.89
C VAL A 263 -9.29 -5.23 -9.37
N PHE A 264 -8.53 -5.89 -10.23
CA PHE A 264 -8.55 -5.66 -11.67
C PHE A 264 -8.58 -6.98 -12.45
N ARG A 265 -8.94 -6.89 -13.73
CA ARG A 265 -9.02 -8.05 -14.62
C ARG A 265 -7.91 -7.99 -15.66
N ASP A 266 -7.18 -9.09 -15.82
CA ASP A 266 -6.16 -9.25 -16.86
C ASP A 266 -6.29 -10.65 -17.48
N GLN A 267 -6.38 -10.70 -18.81
CA GLN A 267 -6.58 -11.92 -19.60
C GLN A 267 -7.72 -12.83 -19.10
N GLY A 268 -8.76 -12.25 -18.51
CA GLY A 268 -9.91 -12.99 -17.99
C GLY A 268 -9.84 -13.32 -16.51
N THR A 269 -8.65 -13.26 -15.91
CA THR A 269 -8.35 -13.55 -14.50
C THR A 269 -8.44 -12.30 -13.64
N PHE A 270 -8.85 -12.45 -12.38
CA PHE A 270 -8.88 -11.36 -11.42
C PHE A 270 -7.65 -11.34 -10.54
N PHE A 271 -7.10 -10.15 -10.34
CA PHE A 271 -5.96 -9.88 -9.48
C PHE A 271 -6.35 -8.85 -8.43
N LEU A 272 -5.78 -9.00 -7.24
CA LEU A 272 -5.83 -8.03 -6.15
C LEU A 272 -4.45 -7.39 -6.02
N ALA A 273 -4.41 -6.07 -5.93
CA ALA A 273 -3.25 -5.28 -5.54
C ALA A 273 -3.48 -4.70 -4.14
N ASP A 274 -2.65 -5.11 -3.17
CA ASP A 274 -2.66 -4.63 -1.80
C ASP A 274 -1.43 -3.75 -1.55
N THR A 275 -1.64 -2.50 -1.14
CA THR A 275 -0.55 -1.58 -0.78
C THR A 275 -0.18 -1.66 0.70
N GLY A 276 -0.81 -2.55 1.47
CA GLY A 276 -0.67 -2.71 2.91
C GLY A 276 0.66 -3.28 3.40
N ALA A 277 0.76 -3.39 4.73
CA ALA A 277 1.99 -3.59 5.50
C ALA A 277 2.80 -4.87 5.22
N SER A 278 2.26 -5.85 4.50
CA SER A 278 2.97 -7.09 4.16
C SER A 278 3.93 -6.95 2.97
N ASP A 279 3.74 -5.95 2.11
CA ASP A 279 4.27 -5.96 0.74
C ASP A 279 5.33 -4.88 0.44
N ASN A 280 5.90 -4.26 1.48
CA ASN A 280 6.95 -3.20 1.53
C ASN A 280 7.92 -3.12 0.33
N GLY A 281 7.46 -2.70 -0.86
CA GLY A 281 8.27 -2.59 -2.07
C GLY A 281 8.89 -3.90 -2.57
N LYS A 282 8.41 -5.08 -2.14
CA LYS A 282 9.06 -6.37 -2.48
C LYS A 282 8.68 -6.92 -3.86
N GLY A 283 7.71 -6.33 -4.54
CA GLY A 283 7.20 -6.87 -5.79
C GLY A 283 6.23 -8.04 -5.59
N ASN A 284 5.41 -8.00 -4.55
CA ASN A 284 4.44 -9.05 -4.22
C ASN A 284 3.06 -8.51 -3.81
N ALA A 285 2.81 -7.21 -4.03
CA ALA A 285 1.52 -6.57 -3.76
C ALA A 285 0.38 -7.14 -4.61
N VAL A 286 0.70 -7.69 -5.79
CA VAL A 286 -0.28 -8.24 -6.74
C VAL A 286 -0.35 -9.76 -6.62
N ARG A 287 -1.56 -10.28 -6.39
CA ARG A 287 -1.84 -11.72 -6.39
C ARG A 287 -3.13 -12.05 -7.11
N GLU A 288 -3.20 -13.25 -7.68
CA GLU A 288 -4.44 -13.79 -8.25
C GLU A 288 -5.48 -14.04 -7.15
N LEU A 289 -6.76 -13.80 -7.49
CA LEU A 289 -7.88 -14.13 -6.63
C LEU A 289 -8.57 -15.40 -7.12
N SER A 290 -8.81 -16.33 -6.18
CA SER A 290 -9.66 -17.49 -6.47
C SER A 290 -11.12 -17.09 -6.66
N ALA A 291 -11.93 -17.98 -7.25
CA ALA A 291 -13.36 -17.76 -7.41
C ALA A 291 -14.06 -17.50 -6.07
N ASP A 292 -13.67 -18.22 -5.02
CA ASP A 292 -14.22 -18.04 -3.67
C ASP A 292 -13.83 -16.68 -3.07
N GLN A 293 -12.59 -16.23 -3.31
CA GLN A 293 -12.14 -14.91 -2.86
C GLN A 293 -12.86 -13.78 -3.59
N ILE A 294 -13.06 -13.91 -4.90
CA ILE A 294 -13.87 -12.93 -5.67
C ILE A 294 -15.29 -12.89 -5.15
N LYS A 295 -15.89 -14.06 -4.89
CA LYS A 295 -17.23 -14.13 -4.33
C LYS A 295 -17.30 -13.44 -2.96
N ALA A 296 -16.35 -13.72 -2.08
CA ALA A 296 -16.32 -13.18 -0.72
C ALA A 296 -16.01 -11.68 -0.67
N PHE A 297 -15.03 -11.18 -1.44
CA PHE A 297 -14.59 -9.78 -1.39
C PHE A 297 -15.41 -8.87 -2.29
N VAL A 298 -15.90 -9.37 -3.42
CA VAL A 298 -16.53 -8.54 -4.45
C VAL A 298 -18.03 -8.78 -4.55
N TYR A 299 -18.46 -10.04 -4.69
CA TYR A 299 -19.86 -10.32 -5.07
C TYR A 299 -20.84 -10.42 -3.92
N GLN A 300 -20.37 -10.70 -2.70
CA GLN A 300 -21.21 -10.96 -1.52
C GLN A 300 -20.69 -10.26 -0.26
N SER A 301 -19.84 -9.24 -0.42
CA SER A 301 -19.25 -8.53 0.69
C SER A 301 -20.17 -7.44 1.22
N SER A 302 -20.23 -7.29 2.53
CA SER A 302 -20.84 -6.13 3.21
C SER A 302 -19.98 -4.87 3.13
N GLY A 303 -18.72 -5.01 2.68
CA GLY A 303 -17.83 -3.89 2.41
C GLY A 303 -18.23 -3.10 1.17
N SER A 304 -17.60 -1.93 1.03
CA SER A 304 -17.75 -1.04 -0.12
C SER A 304 -17.13 -1.67 -1.36
N VAL A 305 -17.86 -1.71 -2.49
CA VAL A 305 -17.28 -2.08 -3.80
C VAL A 305 -17.66 -1.03 -4.82
N LEU A 306 -16.64 -0.38 -5.37
CA LEU A 306 -16.78 0.70 -6.34
C LEU A 306 -16.17 0.28 -7.67
N GLY A 307 -16.89 0.52 -8.75
CA GLY A 307 -16.33 0.50 -10.10
C GLY A 307 -15.59 1.79 -10.38
N ILE A 308 -14.31 1.71 -10.73
CA ILE A 308 -13.48 2.85 -11.13
C ILE A 308 -13.18 2.74 -12.62
N SER A 309 -13.44 3.81 -13.36
CA SER A 309 -13.26 3.90 -14.80
C SER A 309 -12.78 5.28 -15.23
N ARG A 310 -12.30 5.41 -16.46
CA ARG A 310 -12.08 6.72 -17.10
C ARG A 310 -13.44 7.32 -17.48
N TRP A 311 -13.50 8.67 -17.53
CA TRP A 311 -14.67 9.39 -18.05
C TRP A 311 -14.86 9.17 -19.54
#